data_AF-A0A4Q3FAF3-F1
#
_entry.id   AF-A0A4Q3FAF3-F1
#
_cell.length_a   1.000
_cell.length_b   1.000
_cell.length_c   1.000
_cell.angle_alpha   90.00
_cell.angle_beta   90.00
_cell.angle_gamma   90.00
#
_symmetry.space_group_name_H-M   'P 1'
#
loop_
_entity.id
_entity.type
_entity.pdbx_description
1 polymer ?
#
loop_
_entity_poly.entity_id
_entity_poly.type
_entity_poly.pdbx_seq_one_letter_code
_entity_poly.pdbx_strand_id
1 'polypeptide(L)'
;MAGYPAWDQDSARVIVAGLAHLEGATLPMLRALQDEFGYVDPQAVPLIADVLNLSRAEVHGAISFYHDFKTVPQPARVIKLCRAEACQALGCESVVAELARNHGIAVDDHHAGDAIVETVYCLGNCALGPSALVDGELIGRVDAVRIAGLCQHGRAHS
;
A
#
# COMPACT_ATOMS: atom_id res chain seq x y z
N MET A 1 -13.07 -7.83 -4.66
CA MET A 1 -13.65 -7.52 -3.33
C MET A 1 -13.03 -8.53 -2.37
N ALA A 2 -12.34 -8.14 -1.31
CA ALA A 2 -12.56 -6.94 -0.51
C ALA A 2 -11.28 -6.13 -0.33
N GLY A 3 -11.39 -4.80 -0.42
CA GLY A 3 -10.44 -3.94 0.29
C GLY A 3 -10.59 -4.21 1.78
N TYR A 4 -9.52 -4.01 2.54
CA TYR A 4 -9.59 -4.17 3.98
C TYR A 4 -10.61 -3.19 4.58
N PRO A 5 -11.42 -3.60 5.58
CA PRO A 5 -12.26 -2.68 6.33
C PRO A 5 -11.42 -1.57 6.98
N ALA A 6 -12.05 -0.42 7.20
CA ALA A 6 -11.47 0.60 8.07
C ALA A 6 -11.25 0.03 9.47
N TRP A 7 -10.23 0.51 10.17
CA TRP A 7 -9.95 0.09 11.54
C TRP A 7 -11.18 0.24 12.44
N ASP A 8 -11.53 -0.86 13.12
CA ASP A 8 -12.60 -0.92 14.10
C ASP A 8 -12.06 -1.44 15.43
N GLN A 9 -12.15 -0.60 16.47
CA GLN A 9 -11.51 -0.87 17.75
C GLN A 9 -12.18 -2.06 18.48
N ASP A 10 -13.47 -2.27 18.30
CA ASP A 10 -14.20 -3.37 18.96
C ASP A 10 -13.86 -4.72 18.32
N SER A 11 -13.81 -4.79 16.99
CA SER A 11 -13.35 -5.98 16.25
C SER A 11 -11.91 -6.33 16.60
N ALA A 12 -11.02 -5.33 16.66
CA ALA A 12 -9.64 -5.53 17.07
C ALA A 12 -9.52 -6.11 18.49
N ARG A 13 -10.34 -5.66 19.45
CA ARG A 13 -10.38 -6.23 20.81
C ARG A 13 -10.78 -7.69 20.81
N VAL A 14 -11.75 -8.08 20.00
CA VAL A 14 -12.19 -9.48 19.88
C VAL A 14 -11.06 -10.36 19.33
N ILE A 15 -10.37 -9.91 18.28
CA ILE A 15 -9.23 -10.62 17.69
C ILE A 15 -8.11 -10.83 18.72
N VAL A 16 -7.70 -9.75 19.39
CA VAL A 16 -6.62 -9.80 20.40
C VAL A 16 -7.01 -10.69 21.57
N ALA A 17 -8.23 -10.56 22.11
CA ALA A 17 -8.68 -11.40 23.22
C ALA A 17 -8.75 -12.89 22.83
N GLY A 18 -9.19 -13.19 21.60
CA GLY A 18 -9.29 -14.56 21.08
C GLY A 18 -7.95 -15.29 20.99
N LEU A 19 -6.83 -14.57 20.86
CA LEU A 19 -5.49 -15.13 20.69
C LEU A 19 -4.62 -15.08 21.95
N ALA A 20 -5.13 -14.52 23.06
CA ALA A 20 -4.38 -14.33 24.30
C ALA A 20 -3.87 -15.62 24.95
N HIS A 21 -4.48 -16.77 24.63
CA HIS A 21 -4.13 -18.08 25.16
C HIS A 21 -2.88 -18.71 24.54
N LEU A 22 -2.33 -18.11 23.47
CA LEU A 22 -1.17 -18.64 22.76
C LEU A 22 0.14 -18.24 23.48
N GLU A 23 1.12 -19.13 23.50
CA GLU A 23 2.48 -18.75 23.88
C GLU A 23 3.09 -17.84 22.80
N GLY A 24 3.65 -16.69 23.21
CA GLY A 24 4.21 -15.72 22.27
C GLY A 24 3.16 -15.03 21.38
N ALA A 25 1.95 -14.80 21.91
CA ALA A 25 0.80 -14.32 21.15
C ALA A 25 0.95 -12.96 20.44
N THR A 26 1.96 -12.15 20.76
CA THR A 26 2.20 -10.84 20.14
C THR A 26 2.23 -10.92 18.61
N LEU A 27 3.00 -11.86 18.05
CA LEU A 27 3.11 -11.98 16.58
C LEU A 27 1.82 -12.52 15.93
N PRO A 28 1.18 -13.58 16.46
CA PRO A 28 -0.15 -14.00 16.01
C PRO A 28 -1.19 -12.88 16.03
N MET A 29 -1.23 -12.06 17.07
CA MET A 29 -2.17 -10.93 17.18
C MET A 29 -1.90 -9.87 16.12
N LEU A 30 -0.64 -9.46 15.95
CA LEU A 30 -0.25 -8.49 14.92
C LEU A 30 -0.57 -9.01 13.51
N ARG A 31 -0.36 -10.31 13.27
CA ARG A 31 -0.71 -10.95 12.00
C ARG A 31 -2.23 -10.93 11.77
N ALA A 32 -3.02 -11.35 12.74
CA ALA A 32 -4.47 -11.38 12.61
C ALA A 32 -5.07 -9.98 12.40
N LEU A 33 -4.55 -8.95 13.07
CA LEU A 33 -4.95 -7.57 12.84
C LEU A 33 -4.58 -7.08 11.44
N GLN A 34 -3.38 -7.40 10.96
CA GLN A 34 -2.97 -7.04 9.60
C GLN A 34 -3.75 -7.80 8.53
N ASP A 35 -4.10 -9.06 8.77
CA ASP A 35 -4.91 -9.85 7.84
C ASP A 35 -6.36 -9.36 7.80
N GLU A 36 -6.88 -8.81 8.91
CA GLU A 36 -8.21 -8.20 8.98
C GLU A 36 -8.24 -6.80 8.37
N PHE A 37 -7.30 -5.92 8.74
CA PHE A 37 -7.35 -4.48 8.41
C PHE A 37 -6.33 -4.05 7.35
N GLY A 38 -5.43 -4.93 6.92
CA GLY A 38 -4.38 -4.65 5.93
C GLY A 38 -3.15 -3.95 6.47
N TYR A 39 -3.21 -3.50 7.72
CA TYR A 39 -2.14 -2.85 8.46
C TYR A 39 -2.40 -3.03 9.97
N VAL A 40 -1.41 -2.71 10.78
CA VAL A 40 -1.49 -2.67 12.23
C VAL A 40 -1.65 -1.22 12.67
N ASP A 41 -2.85 -0.85 13.08
CA ASP A 41 -3.13 0.50 13.57
C ASP A 41 -2.34 0.79 14.87
N PRO A 42 -1.81 2.01 15.07
CA PRO A 42 -1.16 2.39 16.32
C PRO A 42 -2.03 2.16 17.57
N GLN A 43 -3.36 2.19 17.43
CA GLN A 43 -4.29 1.87 18.52
C GLN A 43 -4.26 0.39 18.94
N ALA A 44 -3.70 -0.52 18.13
CA ALA A 44 -3.49 -1.92 18.50
C ALA A 44 -2.44 -2.09 19.59
N VAL A 45 -1.44 -1.20 19.64
CA VAL A 45 -0.31 -1.28 20.58
C VAL A 45 -0.78 -1.32 22.04
N PRO A 46 -1.60 -0.36 22.54
CA PRO A 46 -2.12 -0.44 23.90
C PRO A 46 -3.03 -1.66 24.12
N LEU A 47 -3.81 -2.11 23.13
CA LEU A 47 -4.68 -3.28 23.27
C LEU A 47 -3.88 -4.57 23.55
N ILE A 48 -2.84 -4.81 22.74
CA ILE A 48 -1.98 -5.99 22.88
C ILE A 48 -1.18 -5.91 24.18
N ALA A 49 -0.66 -4.72 24.51
CA ALA A 49 0.09 -4.49 25.75
C ALA A 49 -0.75 -4.82 26.99
N ASP A 50 -2.00 -4.34 27.04
CA ASP A 50 -2.91 -4.58 28.15
C ASP A 50 -3.30 -6.07 28.26
N VAL A 51 -3.59 -6.74 27.14
CA VAL A 51 -4.01 -8.15 27.14
C VAL A 51 -2.88 -9.11 27.50
N LEU A 52 -1.65 -8.82 27.06
CA LEU A 52 -0.49 -9.69 27.30
C LEU A 52 0.33 -9.28 28.54
N ASN A 53 -0.09 -8.23 29.26
CA ASN A 53 0.65 -7.64 30.37
C ASN A 53 2.11 -7.30 29.99
N LEU A 54 2.28 -6.68 28.82
CA LEU A 54 3.56 -6.21 28.28
C LEU A 54 3.62 -4.67 28.32
N SER A 55 4.81 -4.11 28.23
CA SER A 55 4.95 -2.68 27.98
C SER A 55 4.62 -2.35 26.52
N ARG A 56 4.13 -1.12 26.28
CA ARG A 56 3.93 -0.60 24.92
C ARG A 56 5.23 -0.61 24.10
N ALA A 57 6.37 -0.44 24.77
CA ALA A 57 7.69 -0.45 24.13
C ALA A 57 8.03 -1.84 23.57
N GLU A 58 7.68 -2.92 24.27
CA GLU A 58 7.90 -4.29 23.78
C GLU A 58 7.06 -4.59 22.54
N VAL A 59 5.77 -4.21 22.56
CA VAL A 59 4.87 -4.38 21.40
C VAL A 59 5.33 -3.53 20.21
N HIS A 60 5.68 -2.27 20.45
CA HIS A 60 6.24 -1.39 19.41
C HIS A 60 7.56 -1.92 18.87
N GLY A 61 8.41 -2.50 19.72
CA GLY A 61 9.65 -3.15 19.36
C GLY A 61 9.42 -4.31 18.40
N ALA A 62 8.42 -5.16 18.65
CA ALA A 62 8.03 -6.24 17.75
C ALA A 62 7.59 -5.70 16.36
N ILE A 63 6.72 -4.69 16.34
CA ILE A 63 6.25 -4.06 15.08
C ILE A 63 7.44 -3.49 14.29
N SER A 64 8.34 -2.78 14.96
CA SER A 64 9.49 -2.13 14.32
C SER A 64 10.55 -3.14 13.83
N PHE A 65 10.65 -4.29 14.50
CA PHE A 65 11.62 -5.33 14.15
C PHE A 65 11.19 -6.12 12.91
N TYR A 66 9.89 -6.41 12.75
CA TYR A 66 9.36 -7.16 11.62
C TYR A 66 8.80 -6.23 10.53
N HIS A 67 9.58 -6.03 9.46
CA HIS A 67 9.23 -5.20 8.30
C HIS A 67 7.92 -5.57 7.57
N ASP A 68 7.43 -6.79 7.79
CA ASP A 68 6.17 -7.29 7.26
C ASP A 68 4.95 -6.58 7.88
N PHE A 69 5.08 -6.05 9.10
CA PHE A 69 4.01 -5.30 9.73
C PHE A 69 3.99 -3.86 9.20
N LYS A 70 2.93 -3.52 8.49
CA LYS A 70 2.67 -2.16 8.00
C LYS A 70 1.89 -1.42 9.06
N THR A 71 2.28 -0.20 9.39
CA THR A 71 1.62 0.63 10.42
C THR A 71 0.66 1.67 9.84
N VAL A 72 0.57 1.71 8.51
CA VAL A 72 -0.31 2.59 7.76
C VAL A 72 -1.01 1.79 6.67
N PRO A 73 -2.26 2.14 6.32
CA PRO A 73 -2.96 1.54 5.19
C PRO A 73 -2.07 1.55 3.95
N GLN A 74 -1.97 0.40 3.29
CA GLN A 74 -1.30 0.33 1.99
C GLN A 74 -2.32 0.59 0.89
N PRO A 75 -1.95 1.32 -0.17
CA PRO A 75 -2.83 1.47 -1.31
C PRO A 75 -3.06 0.09 -1.95
N ALA A 76 -4.30 -0.18 -2.33
CA ALA A 76 -4.67 -1.43 -3.00
C ALA A 76 -3.93 -1.63 -4.33
N ARG A 77 -3.45 -0.55 -4.95
CA ARG A 77 -2.61 -0.58 -6.15
C ARG A 77 -1.50 0.46 -6.11
N VAL A 78 -0.30 0.03 -6.53
CA VAL A 78 0.84 0.92 -6.81
C VAL A 78 1.17 0.83 -8.29
N ILE A 79 1.07 1.95 -8.99
CA ILE A 79 1.50 2.10 -10.39
C ILE A 79 2.85 2.80 -10.38
N LYS A 80 3.87 2.20 -10.99
CA LYS A 80 5.20 2.80 -11.08
C LYS A 80 5.43 3.40 -12.45
N LEU A 81 5.46 4.72 -12.58
CA LEU A 81 5.69 5.44 -13.83
C LEU A 81 7.18 5.68 -14.07
N CYS A 82 7.71 5.25 -15.21
CA CYS A 82 9.11 5.49 -15.58
C CYS A 82 9.36 6.96 -15.91
N ARG A 83 10.38 7.54 -15.29
CA ARG A 83 10.84 8.93 -15.55
C ARG A 83 12.31 9.03 -15.97
N ALA A 84 12.89 7.97 -16.53
CA ALA A 84 14.20 8.02 -17.18
C ALA A 84 14.12 8.88 -18.46
N GLU A 85 15.29 9.26 -18.95
CA GLU A 85 15.49 10.23 -20.03
C GLU A 85 14.72 9.84 -21.31
N ALA A 86 14.65 8.54 -21.63
CA ALA A 86 13.90 8.05 -22.78
C ALA A 86 12.38 8.27 -22.63
N CYS A 87 11.82 8.07 -21.43
CA CYS A 87 10.39 8.32 -21.18
C CYS A 87 10.09 9.81 -21.09
N GLN A 88 11.03 10.63 -20.59
CA GLN A 88 10.92 12.09 -20.61
C GLN A 88 10.89 12.63 -22.05
N ALA A 89 11.79 12.14 -22.91
CA ALA A 89 11.80 12.50 -24.34
C ALA A 89 10.51 12.12 -25.08
N LEU A 90 9.79 11.11 -24.57
CA LEU A 90 8.49 10.66 -25.08
C LEU A 90 7.30 11.34 -24.36
N GLY A 91 7.54 12.35 -23.52
CA GLY A 91 6.51 13.17 -22.92
C GLY A 91 5.93 12.66 -21.59
N CYS A 92 6.66 11.85 -20.81
CA CYS A 92 6.15 11.38 -19.50
C CYS A 92 5.86 12.53 -18.52
N GLU A 93 6.54 13.67 -18.65
CA GLU A 93 6.25 14.88 -17.86
C GLU A 93 4.84 15.43 -18.13
N SER A 94 4.40 15.39 -19.39
CA SER A 94 3.04 15.74 -19.77
C SER A 94 2.03 14.78 -19.13
N VAL A 95 2.34 13.47 -19.11
CA VAL A 95 1.51 12.46 -18.45
C VAL A 95 1.33 12.75 -16.97
N VAL A 96 2.41 13.03 -16.23
CA VAL A 96 2.37 13.40 -14.81
C VAL A 96 1.49 14.64 -14.60
N ALA A 97 1.69 15.67 -15.41
CA ALA A 97 0.99 16.93 -15.25
C ALA A 97 -0.51 16.81 -15.60
N GLU A 98 -0.87 15.99 -16.60
CA GLU A 98 -2.25 15.70 -16.97
C GLU A 98 -2.97 14.82 -15.94
N LEU A 99 -2.29 13.86 -15.31
CA LEU A 99 -2.84 13.08 -14.19
C LEU A 99 -3.32 13.99 -13.07
N ALA A 100 -2.49 14.96 -12.67
CA ALA A 100 -2.86 15.91 -11.64
C ALA A 100 -4.01 16.83 -12.09
N ARG A 101 -3.89 17.45 -13.28
CA ARG A 101 -4.86 18.45 -13.76
C ARG A 101 -6.23 17.87 -14.11
N ASN A 102 -6.26 16.73 -14.79
CA ASN A 102 -7.48 16.21 -15.41
C ASN A 102 -8.11 15.08 -14.59
N HIS A 103 -7.31 14.38 -13.77
CA HIS A 103 -7.76 13.20 -13.03
C HIS A 103 -7.62 13.36 -11.51
N GLY A 104 -7.02 14.46 -11.02
CA GLY A 104 -6.82 14.69 -9.59
C GLY A 104 -5.83 13.70 -8.95
N ILE A 105 -5.01 13.02 -9.75
CA ILE A 105 -4.04 12.03 -9.28
C ILE A 105 -2.70 12.73 -9.11
N ALA A 106 -2.30 12.96 -7.86
CA ALA A 106 -0.97 13.45 -7.53
C ALA A 106 0.04 12.30 -7.61
N VAL A 107 1.02 12.44 -8.50
CA VAL A 107 2.13 11.48 -8.61
C VAL A 107 3.09 11.68 -7.44
N ASP A 108 3.61 10.58 -6.90
CA ASP A 108 4.45 10.51 -5.69
C ASP A 108 3.73 10.94 -4.38
N ASP A 109 2.40 11.06 -4.40
CA ASP A 109 1.60 11.20 -3.18
C ASP A 109 1.20 9.83 -2.64
N HIS A 110 1.96 9.36 -1.65
CA HIS A 110 1.75 8.06 -1.00
C HIS A 110 0.55 8.05 -0.02
N HIS A 111 -0.18 9.15 0.12
CA HIS A 111 -1.40 9.23 0.94
C HIS A 111 -2.68 9.13 0.09
N ALA A 112 -2.56 8.98 -1.23
CA ALA A 112 -3.68 9.01 -2.15
C ALA A 112 -4.43 7.66 -2.23
N GLY A 113 -5.52 7.54 -1.45
CA GLY A 113 -6.61 6.58 -1.66
C GLY A 113 -6.20 5.11 -1.91
N ASP A 114 -7.02 4.40 -2.69
CA ASP A 114 -6.83 2.97 -2.97
C ASP A 114 -5.79 2.70 -4.08
N ALA A 115 -5.35 3.71 -4.81
CA ALA A 115 -4.36 3.56 -5.87
C ALA A 115 -3.42 4.77 -5.92
N ILE A 116 -2.12 4.52 -5.80
CA ILE A 116 -1.09 5.55 -5.93
C ILE A 116 -0.32 5.39 -7.25
N VAL A 117 0.17 6.52 -7.77
CA VAL A 117 1.13 6.55 -8.87
C VAL A 117 2.44 7.05 -8.29
N GLU A 118 3.45 6.19 -8.25
CA GLU A 118 4.81 6.56 -7.85
C GLU A 118 5.74 6.57 -9.06
N THR A 119 6.82 7.32 -8.98
CA THR A 119 7.83 7.38 -10.03
C THR A 119 8.96 6.41 -9.76
N VAL A 120 9.49 5.86 -10.84
CA VAL A 120 10.72 5.06 -10.81
C VAL A 120 11.68 5.60 -11.85
N TYR A 121 12.98 5.45 -11.60
CA TYR A 121 13.98 5.96 -12.52
C TYR A 121 13.86 5.26 -13.88
N CYS A 122 14.15 3.96 -13.99
CA CYS A 122 14.10 3.25 -15.27
C CYS A 122 13.41 1.89 -15.16
N LEU A 123 12.57 1.59 -16.15
CA LEU A 123 11.88 0.31 -16.31
C LEU A 123 12.45 -0.57 -17.45
N GLY A 124 13.49 -0.10 -18.15
CA GLY A 124 14.13 -0.84 -19.24
C GLY A 124 13.27 -1.04 -20.50
N ASN A 125 12.09 -0.42 -20.57
CA ASN A 125 11.12 -0.58 -21.68
C ASN A 125 11.13 0.60 -22.65
N CYS A 126 12.32 1.15 -22.93
CA CYS A 126 12.48 2.41 -23.68
C CYS A 126 11.86 2.37 -25.09
N ALA A 127 11.88 1.20 -25.75
CA ALA A 127 11.32 1.02 -27.10
C ALA A 127 9.80 1.22 -27.15
N LEU A 128 9.12 1.10 -26.01
CA LEU A 128 7.67 1.26 -25.86
C LEU A 128 7.34 2.34 -24.81
N GLY A 129 8.20 3.36 -24.63
CA GLY A 129 7.92 4.46 -23.70
C GLY A 129 6.75 5.37 -24.13
N PRO A 130 6.20 6.22 -23.22
CA PRO A 130 6.36 6.15 -21.77
C PRO A 130 5.90 4.79 -21.22
N SER A 131 6.52 4.34 -20.12
CA SER A 131 6.29 3.00 -19.57
C SER A 131 5.88 3.05 -18.10
N ALA A 132 5.09 2.08 -17.67
CA ALA A 132 4.69 1.90 -16.28
C ALA A 132 4.74 0.42 -15.87
N LEU A 133 4.94 0.16 -14.58
CA LEU A 133 4.79 -1.16 -13.96
C LEU A 133 3.50 -1.16 -13.15
N VAL A 134 2.58 -2.07 -13.45
CA VAL A 134 1.29 -2.18 -12.75
C VAL A 134 1.10 -3.63 -12.34
N ASP A 135 0.97 -3.88 -11.04
CA ASP A 135 0.80 -5.23 -10.49
C ASP A 135 1.87 -6.26 -10.94
N GLY A 136 3.07 -5.78 -11.27
CA GLY A 136 4.18 -6.61 -11.75
C GLY A 136 4.25 -6.73 -13.28
N GLU A 137 3.30 -6.19 -14.03
CA GLU A 137 3.32 -6.17 -15.48
C GLU A 137 3.86 -4.86 -16.05
N LEU A 138 4.77 -4.98 -17.01
CA LEU A 138 5.32 -3.85 -17.78
C LEU A 138 4.36 -3.44 -18.88
N ILE A 139 3.90 -2.20 -18.83
CA ILE A 139 3.00 -1.60 -19.82
C ILE A 139 3.75 -0.47 -20.51
N GLY A 140 3.73 -0.48 -21.84
CA GLY A 140 4.28 0.59 -22.68
C GLY A 140 3.21 1.46 -23.33
N ARG A 141 3.65 2.58 -23.90
CA ARG A 141 2.83 3.60 -24.58
C ARG A 141 1.68 4.04 -23.69
N VAL A 142 2.00 4.37 -22.43
CA VAL A 142 1.01 4.86 -21.47
C VAL A 142 0.82 6.36 -21.62
N ASP A 143 -0.41 6.81 -21.45
CA ASP A 143 -0.80 8.22 -21.33
C ASP A 143 -1.57 8.43 -20.01
N ALA A 144 -1.95 9.69 -19.72
CA ALA A 144 -2.63 10.02 -18.47
C ALA A 144 -3.98 9.33 -18.33
N VAL A 145 -4.74 9.20 -19.43
CA VAL A 145 -6.05 8.54 -19.44
C VAL A 145 -5.92 7.06 -19.09
N ARG A 146 -4.93 6.37 -19.68
CA ARG A 146 -4.68 4.96 -19.42
C ARG A 146 -4.24 4.72 -17.98
N ILE A 147 -3.35 5.55 -17.44
CA ILE A 147 -2.91 5.46 -16.04
C ILE A 147 -4.08 5.73 -15.08
N ALA A 148 -4.88 6.77 -15.33
CA ALA A 148 -6.06 7.05 -14.52
C ALA A 148 -7.09 5.90 -14.55
N GLY A 149 -7.31 5.29 -15.72
CA GLY A 149 -8.16 4.09 -15.84
C GLY A 149 -7.61 2.92 -15.04
N LEU A 150 -6.28 2.71 -15.03
CA LEU A 150 -5.62 1.68 -14.23
C LEU A 150 -5.74 1.94 -12.72
N CYS A 151 -5.87 3.20 -12.27
CA CYS A 151 -6.16 3.47 -10.85
C CYS A 151 -7.57 3.01 -10.43
N GLN A 152 -8.52 2.92 -11.37
CA GLN A 152 -9.94 2.64 -11.06
C GLN A 152 -10.31 1.14 -11.11
N HIS A 153 -9.57 0.31 -11.83
CA HIS A 153 -9.92 -1.10 -12.02
C HIS A 153 -9.17 -2.00 -11.03
N GLY A 154 -9.84 -2.60 -10.03
CA GLY A 154 -9.21 -3.60 -9.17
C GLY A 154 -8.60 -4.78 -9.96
N ARG A 155 -7.53 -5.39 -9.43
CA ARG A 155 -6.74 -6.49 -10.03
C ARG A 155 -7.56 -7.44 -10.92
N ALA A 156 -7.29 -7.42 -12.22
CA ALA A 156 -7.70 -8.49 -13.12
C ALA A 156 -6.71 -9.65 -12.94
N HIS A 157 -7.07 -10.63 -12.11
CA HIS A 157 -6.36 -11.91 -12.07
C HIS A 157 -6.89 -12.82 -13.16
N SER A 158 -5.99 -13.35 -13.99
CA SER A 158 -6.12 -14.61 -14.74
C SER A 158 -5.25 -15.66 -14.07
#